data_AF-A0A699UZJ1-F1
#
_entry.id   AF-A0A699UZJ1-F1
#
_cell.length_a   1.000
_cell.length_b   1.000
_cell.length_c   1.000
_cell.angle_alpha   90.00
_cell.angle_beta   90.00
_cell.angle_gamma   90.00
#
_symmetry.space_group_name_H-M   'P 1'
#
loop_
_entity.id
_entity.type
_entity.pdbx_description
1 polymer ?
#
loop_
_entity_poly.entity_id
_entity_poly.type
_entity_poly.pdbx_seq_one_letter_code
_entity_poly.pdbx_strand_id
1 'polypeptide(L)'
;MLAVVYAFEKFSSYLIMNKSIVYTDHSALKYLFAKKDAKARLLRWILLLQEFDFKVIDTRGAENYLADHLSRLENPYENLFDPKEINEAFPLETLSKIAHNDPSTPWYADLA
;
A
#
# COMPACT_ATOMS: atom_id res chain seq x y z
N MET A 1 -0.43 -1.43 8.41
CA MET A 1 -0.77 -1.74 7.00
C MET A 1 -1.17 -0.48 6.25
N LEU A 2 -2.26 0.19 6.64
CA LEU A 2 -2.78 1.37 5.93
C LEU A 2 -1.75 2.50 5.76
N ALA A 3 -1.04 2.87 6.84
CA ALA A 3 0.00 3.90 6.80
C ALA A 3 1.13 3.58 5.79
N VAL A 4 1.47 2.30 5.62
CA VAL A 4 2.49 1.88 4.64
C VAL A 4 1.95 2.07 3.24
N VAL A 5 0.76 1.54 2.94
CA VAL A 5 0.11 1.72 1.63
C VAL A 5 -0.01 3.19 1.26
N TYR A 6 -0.47 4.02 2.20
CA TYR A 6 -0.59 5.47 2.01
C TYR A 6 0.75 6.13 1.67
N ALA A 7 1.82 5.79 2.41
CA ALA A 7 3.14 6.32 2.13
C ALA A 7 3.64 5.92 0.74
N PHE A 8 3.44 4.66 0.32
CA PHE A 8 3.86 4.19 -1.00
C PHE A 8 3.10 4.87 -2.12
N GLU A 9 1.80 5.08 -1.98
CA GLU A 9 1.01 5.84 -2.96
C GLU A 9 1.47 7.31 -3.00
N LYS A 10 1.61 7.95 -1.84
CA LYS A 10 1.97 9.37 -1.75
C LYS A 10 3.37 9.67 -2.30
N PHE A 11 4.32 8.76 -2.06
CA PHE A 11 5.70 8.89 -2.49
C PHE A 11 6.02 8.02 -3.72
N SER A 12 5.00 7.59 -4.47
CA SER A 12 5.16 6.67 -5.61
C SER A 12 6.20 7.17 -6.62
N SER A 13 6.17 8.46 -6.96
CA SER A 13 7.14 9.08 -7.88
C SER A 13 8.61 8.98 -7.43
N TYR A 14 8.86 8.82 -6.13
CA TYR A 14 10.21 8.67 -5.57
C TYR A 14 10.60 7.19 -5.39
N LEU A 15 9.62 6.31 -5.18
CA LEU A 15 9.83 4.91 -4.86
C LEU A 15 9.81 4.01 -6.11
N ILE A 16 9.14 4.44 -7.17
CA ILE A 16 9.08 3.68 -8.42
C ILE A 16 10.49 3.49 -9.00
N MET A 17 10.80 2.26 -9.42
CA MET A 17 12.13 1.83 -9.90
C MET A 17 13.29 1.93 -8.89
N ASN A 18 13.02 2.29 -7.62
CA ASN A 18 14.05 2.41 -6.59
C ASN A 18 13.89 1.33 -5.52
N LYS A 19 15.02 0.77 -5.09
CA LYS A 19 15.06 -0.14 -3.93
C LYS A 19 14.91 0.64 -2.65
N SER A 20 13.84 0.39 -1.92
CA SER A 20 13.55 1.06 -0.65
C SER A 20 13.52 0.10 0.54
N ILE A 21 13.62 0.65 1.74
CA ILE A 21 13.56 -0.10 3.00
C ILE A 21 12.47 0.52 3.86
N VAL A 22 11.56 -0.32 4.33
CA VAL A 22 10.47 0.05 5.24
C VAL A 22 10.82 -0.46 6.63
N TYR A 23 11.10 0.47 7.53
CA TYR A 23 11.24 0.17 8.96
C TYR A 23 9.84 0.23 9.60
N THR A 24 9.46 -0.81 10.33
CA THR A 24 8.16 -0.89 10.99
C THR A 24 8.26 -1.67 12.28
N ASP A 25 7.50 -1.27 13.28
CA ASP A 25 7.30 -1.99 14.54
C ASP A 25 6.19 -3.05 14.44
N HIS A 26 5.68 -3.30 13.24
CA HIS A 26 4.66 -4.30 12.97
C HIS A 26 5.24 -5.50 12.21
N SER A 27 5.77 -6.45 12.97
CA SER A 27 6.42 -7.67 12.48
C SER A 27 5.59 -8.50 11.47
N ALA A 28 4.26 -8.44 11.52
CA ALA A 28 3.39 -9.14 10.55
C ALA A 28 3.61 -8.67 9.11
N LEU A 29 4.05 -7.42 8.89
CA LEU A 29 4.35 -6.87 7.56
C LEU A 29 5.52 -7.56 6.89
N LYS A 30 6.45 -8.15 7.66
CA LYS A 30 7.57 -8.93 7.12
C LYS A 30 7.09 -10.15 6.31
N TYR A 31 5.94 -10.71 6.69
CA TYR A 31 5.35 -11.90 6.08
C TYR A 31 4.21 -11.58 5.12
N LEU A 32 4.07 -10.31 4.73
CA LEU A 32 2.95 -9.83 3.92
C LEU A 32 2.77 -10.64 2.62
N PHE A 33 3.86 -10.82 1.87
CA PHE A 33 3.85 -11.54 0.58
C PHE A 33 3.85 -13.07 0.73
N ALA A 34 4.11 -13.60 1.93
CA ALA A 34 4.12 -15.04 2.19
C ALA A 34 2.74 -15.61 2.57
N LYS A 35 1.74 -14.73 2.77
CA LYS A 35 0.43 -15.11 3.26
C LYS A 35 -0.45 -15.66 2.12
N LYS A 36 -0.73 -16.97 2.16
CA LYS A 36 -1.54 -17.67 1.15
C LYS A 36 -3.04 -17.30 1.20
N ASP A 37 -3.60 -17.18 2.41
CA ASP A 37 -5.03 -16.88 2.60
C ASP A 37 -5.23 -15.45 3.12
N ALA A 38 -5.13 -14.48 2.22
CA ALA A 38 -5.38 -13.08 2.52
C ALA A 38 -6.87 -12.73 2.32
N LYS A 39 -7.44 -11.93 3.24
CA LYS A 39 -8.75 -11.31 3.02
C LYS A 39 -8.69 -10.42 1.77
N ALA A 40 -9.79 -10.28 1.02
CA ALA A 40 -9.84 -9.51 -0.23
C ALA A 40 -9.20 -8.10 -0.13
N ARG A 41 -9.50 -7.35 0.94
CA ARG A 41 -8.88 -6.02 1.18
C ARG A 41 -7.37 -6.09 1.37
N LEU A 42 -6.86 -7.11 2.06
CA LEU A 42 -5.42 -7.29 2.25
C LEU A 42 -4.74 -7.70 0.94
N LEU A 43 -5.38 -8.56 0.15
CA LEU A 43 -4.88 -8.95 -1.17
C LEU A 43 -4.75 -7.74 -2.11
N ARG A 44 -5.73 -6.83 -2.08
CA ARG A 44 -5.65 -5.58 -2.85
C ARG A 44 -4.44 -4.74 -2.48
N TRP A 45 -4.14 -4.60 -1.19
CA TRP A 45 -2.93 -3.90 -0.74
C TRP A 45 -1.64 -4.62 -1.11
N ILE A 46 -1.63 -5.96 -1.07
CA ILE A 46 -0.48 -6.75 -1.50
C ILE A 46 -0.18 -6.46 -2.97
N LEU A 47 -1.20 -6.48 -3.83
CA LEU A 47 -1.05 -6.19 -5.25
C LEU A 47 -0.58 -4.76 -5.51
N LEU A 48 -1.06 -3.77 -4.74
CA LEU A 48 -0.64 -2.37 -4.90
C LEU A 48 0.83 -2.21 -4.51
N LEU A 49 1.22 -2.85 -3.40
CA LEU A 49 2.60 -2.82 -2.93
C LEU A 49 3.56 -3.62 -3.82
N GLN A 50 3.06 -4.59 -4.62
CA GLN A 50 3.88 -5.39 -5.52
C GLN A 50 4.52 -4.56 -6.66
N GLU A 51 4.01 -3.36 -6.95
CA GLU A 51 4.60 -2.44 -7.92
C GLU A 51 5.98 -1.90 -7.46
N PHE A 52 6.26 -1.93 -6.16
CA PHE A 52 7.46 -1.35 -5.57
C PHE A 52 8.48 -2.41 -5.14
N ASP A 53 9.78 -2.12 -5.35
CA ASP A 53 10.87 -2.95 -4.83
C ASP A 53 11.28 -2.45 -3.44
N PHE A 54 10.81 -3.14 -2.39
CA PHE A 54 11.13 -2.79 -1.02
C PHE A 54 11.38 -3.98 -0.10
N LYS A 55 12.16 -3.73 0.94
CA LYS A 55 12.39 -4.68 2.04
C LYS A 55 11.77 -4.18 3.32
N VAL A 56 11.12 -5.08 4.07
CA VAL A 56 10.57 -4.77 5.39
C VAL A 56 11.55 -5.19 6.47
N ILE A 57 11.91 -4.26 7.35
CA ILE A 57 12.73 -4.51 8.54
C ILE A 57 11.87 -4.23 9.77
N ASP A 58 11.72 -5.25 10.61
CA ASP A 58 11.06 -5.13 11.91
C ASP A 58 11.99 -4.38 12.88
N THR A 59 11.52 -3.27 13.43
CA THR A 59 12.24 -2.43 14.40
C THR A 59 11.49 -2.39 15.70
N ARG A 60 12.19 -2.12 16.81
CA ARG A 60 11.49 -1.96 18.10
C ARG A 60 10.63 -0.70 18.05
N GLY A 61 9.43 -0.75 18.60
CA GLY A 61 8.55 0.43 18.67
C GLY A 61 9.21 1.65 19.31
N ALA A 62 10.11 1.44 20.28
CA ALA A 62 10.91 2.50 20.89
C ALA A 62 11.86 3.23 19.91
N GLU A 63 12.31 2.55 18.86
CA GLU A 63 13.15 3.13 17.80
C GLU A 63 12.30 3.77 16.70
N ASN A 64 11.04 3.35 16.55
CA ASN A 64 10.07 3.90 15.61
C ASN A 64 9.30 5.12 16.18
N TYR A 65 9.89 5.83 17.14
CA TYR A 65 9.23 6.91 17.89
C TYR A 65 8.79 8.07 16.99
N LEU A 66 9.52 8.38 15.92
CA LEU A 66 9.15 9.43 14.97
C LEU A 66 7.82 9.13 14.29
N ALA A 67 7.63 7.90 13.80
CA ALA A 67 6.40 7.48 13.17
C ALA A 67 5.24 7.43 14.17
N ASP A 68 5.50 6.94 15.39
CA ASP A 68 4.49 6.91 16.46
C ASP A 68 4.05 8.33 16.85
N HIS A 69 5.00 9.26 17.04
CA HIS A 69 4.68 10.66 17.33
C HIS A 69 3.91 11.34 16.20
N LEU A 70 4.31 11.15 14.94
CA LEU A 70 3.58 11.70 13.79
C LEU A 70 2.17 11.11 13.68
N SER A 71 2.01 9.81 13.99
CA SER A 71 0.70 9.16 13.94
C SER A 71 -0.27 9.63 15.03
N ARG A 72 0.26 10.16 16.14
CA ARG A 72 -0.51 10.70 17.28
C ARG A 72 -0.74 12.20 17.20
N LEU A 73 -0.09 12.87 16.25
CA LEU A 73 -0.22 14.31 16.09
C LEU A 73 -1.65 14.65 15.64
N GLU A 74 -2.31 15.54 16.38
CA GLU A 74 -3.65 15.99 16.05
C GLU A 74 -3.62 16.74 14.72
N ASN A 75 -4.44 16.29 13.76
CA ASN A 75 -4.55 16.95 12.46
C ASN A 75 -5.72 17.96 12.51
N PRO A 76 -5.44 19.28 12.58
CA PRO A 76 -6.51 20.28 12.61
C PRO A 76 -7.38 20.30 11.33
N TYR A 77 -6.95 19.59 10.28
CA TYR A 77 -7.64 19.44 9.02
C TYR A 77 -8.25 18.04 8.80
N GLU A 78 -8.37 17.21 9.84
CA GLU A 78 -8.91 15.85 9.74
C GLU A 78 -10.33 15.81 9.14
N ASN A 79 -11.11 16.89 9.32
CA ASN A 79 -12.46 17.03 8.74
C ASN A 79 -12.47 17.62 7.31
N LEU A 80 -11.32 18.09 6.81
CA LEU A 80 -11.18 18.69 5.46
C LEU A 80 -10.67 17.69 4.43
N PHE A 81 -9.83 16.76 4.87
CA PHE A 81 -9.34 15.65 4.06
C PHE A 81 -10.06 14.40 4.54
N ASP A 82 -11.00 13.89 3.75
CA ASP A 82 -11.59 12.58 4.04
C ASP A 82 -10.43 11.55 4.05
N PRO A 83 -10.02 11.01 5.21
CA PRO A 83 -8.88 10.09 5.28
C PRO A 83 -9.19 8.76 4.60
N LYS A 84 -10.43 8.60 4.12
CA LYS A 84 -11.06 7.34 3.74
C LYS A 84 -10.75 6.87 2.33
N GLU A 85 -10.28 7.74 1.45
CA GLU A 85 -10.07 7.34 0.05
C GLU A 85 -8.58 7.33 -0.28
N ILE A 86 -7.85 6.38 0.31
CA ILE A 86 -6.77 5.76 -0.46
C ILE A 86 -7.45 5.27 -1.73
N ASN A 87 -7.03 5.78 -2.88
CA ASN A 87 -7.62 5.37 -4.14
C ASN A 87 -7.24 3.91 -4.34
N GLU A 88 -8.16 3.00 -4.02
CA GLU A 88 -7.90 1.57 -4.13
C GLU A 88 -7.77 1.13 -5.61
N ALA A 89 -8.04 2.01 -6.59
CA ALA A 89 -7.84 1.73 -8.00
C ALA A 89 -6.35 1.58 -8.32
N PHE A 90 -6.00 0.52 -9.05
CA PHE A 90 -4.62 0.37 -9.52
C PHE A 90 -4.32 1.45 -10.57
N PRO A 91 -3.10 2.02 -10.59
CA PRO A 91 -2.71 2.98 -11.63
C PRO A 91 -2.96 2.45 -13.06
N LEU A 92 -2.75 1.14 -13.26
CA LEU A 92 -2.97 0.43 -14.52
C LEU A 92 -4.43 0.02 -14.80
N GLU A 93 -5.35 0.02 -13.82
CA GLU A 93 -6.77 -0.26 -14.07
C GLU A 93 -7.35 0.74 -15.09
N THR A 94 -6.94 2.00 -15.03
CA THR A 94 -7.38 3.05 -15.95
C THR A 94 -6.89 2.80 -17.38
N LEU A 95 -5.65 2.33 -17.54
CA LEU A 95 -5.08 1.97 -18.84
C LEU A 95 -5.79 0.73 -19.44
N SER A 96 -6.09 -0.26 -18.60
CA SER A 96 -6.85 -1.46 -19.01
C SER A 96 -8.28 -1.12 -19.46
N LYS A 97 -8.96 -0.18 -18.79
CA LYS A 97 -10.30 0.30 -19.19
C LYS A 97 -10.31 1.01 -20.55
N ILE A 98 -9.22 1.67 -20.93
CA ILE A 98 -9.09 2.31 -22.24
C ILE A 98 -8.78 1.27 -23.33
N ALA A 99 -8.01 0.22 -22.98
CA ALA A 99 -7.66 -0.86 -23.92
C ALA A 99 -8.83 -1.84 -24.15
N HIS A 100 -9.63 -2.10 -23.13
CA HIS A 100 -10.77 -3.02 -23.17
C HIS A 100 -12.07 -2.20 -23.05
N ASN A 101 -12.65 -1.81 -24.19
CA ASN A 101 -14.01 -1.23 -24.26
C ASN A 101 -15.12 -2.22 -23.85
N ASP A 102 -14.78 -3.38 -23.28
CA ASP A 102 -15.72 -4.42 -22.86
C ASP A 102 -15.71 -4.56 -21.32
N PRO A 103 -16.79 -4.19 -20.63
CA PRO A 103 -16.90 -4.29 -19.17
C PRO A 103 -16.90 -5.73 -18.63
N SER A 104 -16.96 -6.74 -19.49
CA SER A 104 -17.00 -8.16 -19.09
C SER A 104 -15.63 -8.78 -18.79
N THR A 105 -14.52 -8.10 -19.07
CA THR A 105 -13.18 -8.69 -18.89
C THR A 105 -12.60 -8.27 -17.53
N PRO A 106 -12.39 -9.20 -16.56
CA PRO A 106 -11.79 -8.86 -15.29
C PRO A 106 -10.36 -8.33 -15.47
N TRP A 107 -9.96 -7.36 -14.64
CA TRP A 107 -8.62 -6.75 -14.65
C TRP A 107 -7.51 -7.69 -14.15
N TYR A 108 -7.88 -8.83 -13.58
CA TYR A 108 -6.98 -9.87 -13.12
C TYR A 108 -7.11 -11.10 -14.02
N ALA A 109 -5.99 -11.66 -14.47
CA ALA A 109 -5.99 -12.93 -15.18
C ALA A 109 -6.17 -14.06 -14.17
N ASP A 110 -7.04 -15.02 -14.45
CA ASP A 110 -7.04 -16.31 -13.75
C ASP A 110 -5.64 -16.92 -13.94
N LEU A 111 -4.80 -16.82 -12.91
CA LEU A 111 -3.54 -17.55 -12.88
C LEU A 111 -3.88 -19.02 -12.71
N ALA A 112 -3.87 -19.75 -13.83
CA ALA A 112 -3.97 -21.20 -13.89
C ALA A 112 -2.72 -21.88 -13.31
#